data_AF-V9GZV3-F1
#
_entry.id   AF-V9GZV3-F1
#
_cell.length_a   1.000
_cell.length_b   1.000
_cell.length_c   1.000
_cell.angle_alpha   90.00
_cell.angle_beta   90.00
_cell.angle_gamma   90.00
#
_symmetry.space_group_name_H-M   'P 1'
#
loop_
_entity.id
_entity.type
_entity.pdbx_description
1 polymer ?
#
loop_
_entity_poly.entity_id
_entity_poly.type
_entity_poly.pdbx_seq_one_letter_code
_entity_poly.pdbx_strand_id
1 'polypeptide(L)'
;SFYMDDVKLYARTPAMLDSQIQVVSEVSEAMGFHLNCSKCAKAHYTPHEVVAGQEAIGAERPKQPEIPVLGFRDTYKYLGVEQRLLPTVDALKEFEDKLLDRANIIFASELTWGQMATAYNTIAIATVRYVYSNTNGAAPKLLEALKRAATLDTRIRDLLKRHKCRFRSSFVERLYIPRERGGCGLKSVEDTLRESILATWSYITTNPHLAGQQYSFEKMAARGKRTPMADGAKILLDLGVEPQADLKGRKVTVDDICFDEPTKLQRYLVGKLLKARTEERIRRWKEASLAGRLVNNTTIDLRLSCLWMKKGFVSARILRDALSVQGGSLFTRACPALRGKGSQEMCRCCHAAPETAEHITSACSHWRPSLYVERHDSVARNLYYVICCRYGITPVHYSNTVSPISENAECRVLWNVDIQTRTPMKHRRPDIVVFDLKRKRILIFEVSVAHASGLIKQREIKTNRYTVNSKELPDEAVTPYPPGPNLAADLAYSYGYKVEFGPVVVGTCGEHIPAVRDDLQRMLDLKPHQVEALLERISRSAVIGTARIVRAHLACS
;
A
#
# COMPACT_ATOMS: atom_id res chain seq x y z
N SER A 1 -9.42 -39.87 -2.55
CA SER A 1 -9.58 -38.48 -3.04
C SER A 1 -9.79 -38.55 -4.53
N PHE A 2 -10.77 -37.83 -5.09
CA PHE A 2 -11.11 -37.89 -6.51
C PHE A 2 -11.24 -36.47 -7.05
N TYR A 3 -10.58 -36.18 -8.16
CA TYR A 3 -10.73 -34.91 -8.88
C TYR A 3 -10.69 -35.17 -10.38
N MET A 4 -11.82 -35.02 -11.07
CA MET A 4 -11.96 -35.33 -12.50
C MET A 4 -11.51 -36.76 -12.84
N ASP A 5 -10.36 -36.95 -13.49
CA ASP A 5 -9.76 -38.24 -13.83
C ASP A 5 -8.70 -38.70 -12.80
N ASP A 6 -8.26 -37.81 -11.90
CA ASP A 6 -7.20 -38.04 -10.92
C ASP A 6 -7.76 -38.67 -9.61
N VAL A 7 -7.71 -40.01 -9.53
CA VAL A 7 -8.06 -40.79 -8.33
C VAL A 7 -6.82 -41.06 -7.47
N LYS A 8 -6.90 -40.76 -6.17
CA LYS A 8 -5.90 -41.12 -5.17
C LYS A 8 -6.47 -42.03 -4.09
N LEU A 9 -5.91 -43.23 -4.01
CA LEU A 9 -6.29 -44.29 -3.08
C LEU A 9 -5.40 -44.29 -1.84
N TYR A 10 -5.98 -44.70 -0.71
CA TYR A 10 -5.28 -44.82 0.56
C TYR A 10 -5.70 -46.13 1.21
N ALA A 11 -4.72 -46.95 1.58
CA ALA A 11 -4.94 -48.21 2.25
C ALA A 11 -3.95 -48.39 3.41
N ARG A 12 -4.30 -49.26 4.36
CA ARG A 12 -3.47 -49.55 5.53
C ARG A 12 -2.30 -50.49 5.22
N THR A 13 -2.44 -51.33 4.20
CA THR A 13 -1.43 -52.30 3.79
C THR A 13 -1.31 -52.31 2.25
N PRO A 14 -0.16 -52.74 1.70
CA PRO A 14 0.01 -52.91 0.25
C PRO A 14 -1.08 -53.79 -0.38
N ALA A 15 -1.37 -54.94 0.22
CA ALA A 15 -2.40 -55.86 -0.28
C ALA A 15 -3.80 -55.23 -0.35
N MET A 16 -4.16 -54.39 0.63
CA MET A 16 -5.41 -53.64 0.58
C MET A 16 -5.41 -52.57 -0.52
N LEU A 17 -4.26 -51.95 -0.80
CA LEU A 17 -4.13 -50.99 -1.89
C LEU A 17 -4.32 -51.67 -3.24
N ASP A 18 -3.71 -52.85 -3.43
CA ASP A 18 -3.84 -53.62 -4.66
C ASP A 18 -5.27 -54.07 -4.90
N SER A 19 -5.96 -54.53 -3.85
CA SER A 19 -7.39 -54.84 -3.91
C SER A 19 -8.23 -53.61 -4.29
N GLN A 20 -7.94 -52.43 -3.73
CA GLN A 20 -8.64 -51.20 -4.11
C GLN A 20 -8.37 -50.80 -5.57
N ILE A 21 -7.14 -50.95 -6.06
CA ILE A 21 -6.77 -50.65 -7.44
C ILE A 21 -7.55 -51.58 -8.40
N GLN A 22 -7.65 -52.86 -8.07
CA GLN A 22 -8.41 -53.82 -8.86
C GLN A 22 -9.90 -53.42 -8.95
N VAL A 23 -10.52 -53.11 -7.81
CA VAL A 23 -11.92 -52.64 -7.80
C VAL A 23 -12.10 -51.37 -8.63
N VAL A 24 -11.17 -50.41 -8.54
CA VAL A 24 -11.24 -49.19 -9.35
C VAL A 24 -11.06 -49.50 -10.85
N SER A 25 -10.20 -50.44 -11.22
CA SER A 25 -10.04 -50.88 -12.62
C SER A 25 -11.33 -51.48 -13.15
N GLU A 26 -11.90 -52.45 -12.43
CA GLU A 26 -13.13 -53.15 -12.82
C GLU A 26 -14.32 -52.18 -12.98
N VAL A 27 -14.48 -51.25 -12.04
CA VAL A 27 -15.54 -50.23 -12.12
C VAL A 27 -15.29 -49.25 -13.26
N SER A 28 -14.04 -48.85 -13.50
CA SER A 28 -13.69 -47.93 -14.60
C SER A 28 -13.93 -48.59 -15.97
N GLU A 29 -13.54 -49.85 -16.12
CA GLU A 29 -13.73 -50.63 -17.35
C GLU A 29 -15.21 -50.83 -17.66
N ALA A 30 -16.04 -51.11 -16.64
CA ALA A 30 -17.49 -51.19 -16.80
C ALA A 30 -18.12 -49.87 -17.29
N MET A 31 -17.46 -48.73 -17.06
CA MET A 31 -17.88 -47.41 -17.54
C MET A 31 -17.20 -47.02 -18.87
N GLY A 32 -16.39 -47.89 -19.47
CA GLY A 32 -15.65 -47.63 -20.71
C GLY A 32 -14.37 -46.81 -20.54
N PHE A 33 -13.86 -46.69 -19.31
CA PHE A 33 -12.59 -46.02 -19.01
C PHE A 33 -11.49 -47.04 -18.70
N HIS A 34 -10.25 -46.72 -19.09
CA HIS A 34 -9.08 -47.55 -18.80
C HIS A 34 -8.06 -46.78 -17.96
N LEU A 35 -7.45 -47.47 -16.99
CA LEU A 35 -6.36 -46.93 -16.20
C LEU A 35 -5.12 -46.74 -17.08
N ASN A 36 -4.58 -45.52 -17.09
CA ASN A 36 -3.31 -45.25 -17.73
C ASN A 36 -2.16 -45.56 -16.77
N CYS A 37 -1.69 -46.81 -16.76
CA CYS A 37 -0.61 -47.26 -15.86
C CYS A 37 0.67 -46.42 -15.96
N SER A 38 0.95 -45.78 -17.10
CA SER A 38 2.11 -44.88 -17.27
C SER A 38 1.99 -43.54 -16.51
N LYS A 39 0.76 -43.16 -16.14
CA LYS A 39 0.46 -41.97 -15.32
C LYS A 39 0.11 -42.32 -13.87
N CYS A 40 -0.10 -43.61 -13.56
CA CYS A 40 -0.36 -44.07 -12.21
C CYS A 40 0.97 -44.31 -11.46
N ALA A 41 0.91 -44.23 -10.13
CA ALA A 41 2.03 -44.62 -9.28
C ALA A 41 1.54 -45.16 -7.93
N LYS A 42 2.22 -46.16 -7.38
CA LYS A 42 2.01 -46.67 -6.02
C LYS A 42 3.09 -46.13 -5.09
N ALA A 43 2.77 -45.98 -3.82
CA ALA A 43 3.72 -45.52 -2.81
C ALA A 43 3.40 -46.20 -1.48
N HIS A 44 4.42 -46.77 -0.83
CA HIS A 44 4.28 -47.46 0.45
C HIS A 44 5.00 -46.68 1.56
N TYR A 45 4.36 -46.58 2.72
CA TYR A 45 4.92 -45.91 3.89
C TYR A 45 4.82 -46.82 5.11
N THR A 46 5.97 -47.32 5.56
CA THR A 46 6.11 -48.04 6.83
C THR A 46 6.70 -47.08 7.87
N PRO A 47 5.96 -46.67 8.91
CA PRO A 47 6.55 -45.95 10.03
C PRO A 47 7.58 -46.89 10.68
N HIS A 48 8.85 -46.46 10.78
CA HIS A 48 9.98 -47.10 11.49
C HIS A 48 11.07 -47.85 10.69
N GLU A 49 10.96 -48.04 9.37
CA GLU A 49 12.05 -48.68 8.57
C GLU A 49 13.14 -47.70 8.09
N VAL A 50 13.04 -46.42 8.44
CA VAL A 50 13.95 -45.34 7.95
C VAL A 50 15.36 -45.40 8.58
N VAL A 51 15.74 -46.46 9.29
CA VAL A 51 17.06 -46.58 9.96
C VAL A 51 18.03 -47.52 9.25
N ALA A 52 17.58 -48.38 8.33
CA ALA A 52 18.51 -49.18 7.52
C ALA A 52 18.52 -48.64 6.09
N GLY A 53 19.66 -48.10 5.66
CA GLY A 53 19.89 -47.78 4.26
C GLY A 53 19.72 -49.04 3.41
N GLN A 54 18.54 -49.22 2.84
CA GLN A 54 18.37 -50.11 1.71
C GLN A 54 18.67 -49.29 0.46
N GLU A 55 19.83 -49.60 -0.11
CA GLU A 55 20.17 -49.25 -1.47
C GLU A 55 19.01 -49.62 -2.40
N ALA A 56 18.79 -48.75 -3.38
CA ALA A 56 17.84 -48.99 -4.45
C ALA A 56 18.17 -50.34 -5.10
N ILE A 57 17.36 -51.36 -4.81
CA ILE A 57 17.30 -52.54 -5.65
C ILE A 57 16.68 -52.03 -6.95
N GLY A 58 17.52 -51.91 -7.98
CA GLY A 58 17.08 -51.74 -9.35
C GLY A 58 16.19 -52.92 -9.70
N ALA A 59 14.87 -52.73 -9.59
CA ALA A 59 13.92 -53.69 -10.10
C ALA A 59 13.94 -53.60 -11.63
N GLU A 60 14.40 -54.67 -12.27
CA GLU A 60 14.18 -54.89 -13.69
C GLU A 60 12.71 -54.63 -14.03
N ARG A 61 12.46 -53.90 -15.12
CA ARG A 61 11.10 -53.60 -15.59
C ARG A 61 10.39 -54.92 -15.92
N PRO A 62 9.30 -55.30 -15.23
CA PRO A 62 8.50 -56.44 -15.65
C PRO A 62 7.79 -56.12 -16.97
N LYS A 63 7.60 -57.15 -17.80
CA LYS A 63 7.06 -57.08 -19.18
C LYS A 63 5.52 -56.91 -19.25
N GLN A 64 4.86 -56.49 -18.17
CA GLN A 64 3.43 -56.20 -18.11
C GLN A 64 3.19 -54.75 -17.66
N PRO A 65 2.03 -54.12 -17.95
CA PRO A 65 1.76 -52.73 -17.57
C PRO A 65 1.47 -52.64 -16.07
N GLU A 66 2.46 -52.93 -15.22
CA GLU A 66 2.37 -52.75 -13.78
C GLU A 66 2.59 -51.28 -13.42
N ILE A 67 1.74 -50.77 -12.52
CA ILE A 67 1.85 -49.42 -12.00
C ILE A 67 3.17 -49.31 -11.20
N PRO A 68 4.07 -48.37 -11.53
CA PRO A 68 5.36 -48.24 -10.87
C PRO A 68 5.22 -47.92 -9.38
N VAL A 69 6.05 -48.54 -8.55
CA VAL A 69 6.17 -48.23 -7.11
C VAL A 69 7.24 -47.15 -6.94
N LEU A 70 6.84 -46.01 -6.38
CA LEU A 70 7.72 -44.89 -6.08
C LEU A 70 8.59 -45.21 -4.86
N GLY A 71 9.88 -44.97 -4.99
CA GLY A 71 10.82 -44.95 -3.88
C GLY A 71 10.55 -43.76 -2.94
N PHE A 72 11.12 -43.83 -1.74
CA PHE A 72 10.90 -42.84 -0.69
C PHE A 72 11.28 -41.39 -1.07
N ARG A 73 12.19 -41.23 -2.05
CA ARG A 73 12.67 -39.93 -2.54
C ARG A 73 11.98 -39.48 -3.83
N ASP A 74 11.17 -40.33 -4.45
CA ASP A 74 10.56 -40.03 -5.73
C ASP A 74 9.36 -39.08 -5.56
N THR A 75 9.12 -38.27 -6.60
CA THR A 75 8.04 -37.28 -6.63
C THR A 75 6.90 -37.78 -7.50
N TYR A 76 5.67 -37.52 -7.06
CA TYR A 76 4.47 -37.69 -7.86
C TYR A 76 3.72 -36.38 -7.98
N LYS A 77 3.35 -35.98 -9.19
CA LYS A 77 2.62 -34.72 -9.41
C LYS A 77 1.12 -34.96 -9.32
N TYR A 78 0.46 -34.42 -8.30
CA TYR A 78 -1.00 -34.44 -8.16
C TYR A 78 -1.55 -33.01 -8.15
N LEU A 79 -2.48 -32.71 -9.06
CA LEU A 79 -3.07 -31.38 -9.24
C LEU A 79 -2.02 -30.25 -9.39
N GLY A 80 -1.00 -30.52 -10.20
CA GLY A 80 0.04 -29.53 -10.50
C GLY A 80 1.17 -29.44 -9.48
N VAL A 81 1.13 -30.22 -8.40
CA VAL A 81 2.11 -30.15 -7.30
C VAL A 81 2.84 -31.46 -7.11
N GLU A 82 4.16 -31.37 -7.06
CA GLU A 82 5.00 -32.48 -6.65
C GLU A 82 4.73 -32.84 -5.19
N GLN A 83 4.00 -33.92 -5.00
CA GLN A 83 3.79 -34.57 -3.73
C GLN A 83 4.89 -35.62 -3.55
N ARG A 84 5.58 -35.54 -2.42
CA ARG A 84 6.46 -36.59 -1.91
C ARG A 84 5.75 -37.30 -0.76
N LEU A 85 6.14 -38.54 -0.47
CA LEU A 85 5.67 -39.31 0.70
C LEU A 85 5.92 -38.56 2.02
N LEU A 86 7.00 -37.77 2.09
CA LEU A 86 7.27 -36.81 3.17
C LEU A 86 7.52 -35.40 2.58
N PRO A 87 7.01 -34.32 3.20
CA PRO A 87 7.37 -32.97 2.78
C PRO A 87 8.86 -32.72 3.02
N THR A 88 9.61 -32.38 1.98
CA THR A 88 11.05 -32.06 2.06
C THR A 88 11.30 -30.56 2.05
N VAL A 89 12.45 -30.15 2.60
CA VAL A 89 12.94 -28.76 2.62
C VAL A 89 13.01 -28.13 1.21
N ASP A 90 13.24 -28.95 0.18
CA ASP A 90 13.39 -28.51 -1.22
C ASP A 90 12.15 -27.84 -1.80
N ALA A 91 10.95 -28.38 -1.54
CA ALA A 91 9.69 -27.83 -2.07
C ALA A 91 9.39 -26.44 -1.49
N LEU A 92 9.75 -26.23 -0.22
CA LEU A 92 9.61 -24.93 0.43
C LEU A 92 10.62 -23.91 -0.14
N LYS A 93 11.84 -24.33 -0.46
CA LYS A 93 12.84 -23.46 -1.08
C LYS A 93 12.43 -23.06 -2.50
N GLU A 94 12.00 -24.01 -3.33
CA GLU A 94 11.52 -23.74 -4.69
C GLU A 94 10.35 -22.74 -4.70
N PHE A 95 9.46 -22.85 -3.71
CA PHE A 95 8.40 -21.88 -3.51
C PHE A 95 8.92 -20.47 -3.21
N GLU A 96 9.87 -20.36 -2.27
CA GLU A 96 10.44 -19.07 -1.89
C GLU A 96 11.09 -18.39 -3.08
N ASP A 97 11.78 -19.16 -3.90
CA ASP A 97 12.41 -18.68 -5.12
C ASP A 97 11.33 -18.21 -6.11
N LYS A 98 10.25 -18.99 -6.34
CA LYS A 98 9.11 -18.56 -7.17
C LYS A 98 8.43 -17.27 -6.69
N LEU A 99 8.24 -17.11 -5.37
CA LEU A 99 7.69 -15.89 -4.77
C LEU A 99 8.59 -14.69 -5.11
N LEU A 100 9.90 -14.86 -4.92
CA LEU A 100 10.87 -13.80 -5.13
C LEU A 100 11.08 -13.46 -6.60
N ASP A 101 11.02 -14.46 -7.49
CA ASP A 101 11.09 -14.25 -8.94
C ASP A 101 9.89 -13.43 -9.42
N ARG A 102 8.67 -13.78 -8.99
CA ARG A 102 7.47 -12.99 -9.29
C ARG A 102 7.57 -11.58 -8.75
N ALA A 103 7.99 -11.44 -7.49
CA ALA A 103 8.19 -10.12 -6.88
C ALA A 103 9.25 -9.31 -7.64
N ASN A 104 10.33 -9.94 -8.07
CA ASN A 104 11.40 -9.30 -8.85
C ASN A 104 10.88 -8.79 -10.19
N ILE A 105 10.12 -9.59 -10.94
CA ILE A 105 9.50 -9.18 -12.21
C ILE A 105 8.56 -7.99 -11.99
N ILE A 106 7.70 -8.05 -10.95
CA ILE A 106 6.73 -6.99 -10.66
C ILE A 106 7.45 -5.68 -10.31
N PHE A 107 8.44 -5.71 -9.43
CA PHE A 107 9.12 -4.49 -8.99
C PHE A 107 10.13 -3.96 -10.02
N ALA A 108 10.59 -4.79 -10.95
CA ALA A 108 11.39 -4.35 -12.10
C ALA A 108 10.56 -3.65 -13.20
N SER A 109 9.24 -3.82 -13.20
CA SER A 109 8.36 -3.25 -14.21
C SER A 109 8.25 -1.72 -14.14
N GLU A 110 7.68 -1.10 -15.17
CA GLU A 110 7.39 0.35 -15.21
C GLU A 110 5.98 0.70 -14.70
N LEU A 111 5.31 -0.24 -14.03
CA LEU A 111 3.99 -0.03 -13.47
C LEU A 111 3.99 1.08 -12.40
N THR A 112 2.83 1.70 -12.21
CA THR A 112 2.63 2.59 -11.06
C THR A 112 2.71 1.81 -9.76
N TRP A 113 3.04 2.48 -8.65
CA TRP A 113 3.10 1.82 -7.35
C TRP A 113 1.80 1.08 -6.99
N GLY A 114 0.64 1.72 -7.26
CA GLY A 114 -0.66 1.11 -7.01
C GLY A 114 -0.89 -0.19 -7.79
N GLN A 115 -0.40 -0.25 -9.03
CA GLN A 115 -0.44 -1.46 -9.85
C GLN A 115 0.57 -2.51 -9.35
N MET A 116 1.80 -2.12 -9.01
CA MET A 116 2.81 -3.03 -8.44
C MET A 116 2.33 -3.67 -7.14
N ALA A 117 1.78 -2.87 -6.21
CA ALA A 117 1.26 -3.37 -4.94
C ALA A 117 0.09 -4.33 -5.17
N THR A 118 -0.83 -4.01 -6.09
CA THR A 118 -1.94 -4.89 -6.47
C THR A 118 -1.42 -6.20 -7.08
N ALA A 119 -0.49 -6.14 -8.04
CA ALA A 119 0.10 -7.31 -8.68
C ALA A 119 0.83 -8.20 -7.67
N TYR A 120 1.63 -7.61 -6.78
CA TYR A 120 2.30 -8.36 -5.72
C TYR A 120 1.29 -9.04 -4.78
N ASN A 121 0.27 -8.29 -4.35
CA ASN A 121 -0.76 -8.80 -3.43
C ASN A 121 -1.65 -9.88 -4.04
N THR A 122 -1.77 -9.96 -5.36
CA THR A 122 -2.66 -10.91 -6.06
C THR A 122 -1.92 -12.07 -6.73
N ILE A 123 -0.69 -11.85 -7.21
CA ILE A 123 0.06 -12.82 -8.02
C ILE A 123 1.22 -13.43 -7.23
N ALA A 124 2.02 -12.58 -6.59
CA ALA A 124 3.21 -13.03 -5.87
C ALA A 124 2.82 -13.69 -4.55
N ILE A 125 2.07 -12.99 -3.70
CA ILE A 125 1.81 -13.44 -2.33
C ILE A 125 0.70 -14.51 -2.21
N ALA A 126 -0.16 -14.64 -3.24
CA ALA A 126 -1.26 -15.61 -3.22
C ALA A 126 -0.79 -17.06 -3.07
N THR A 127 0.45 -17.35 -3.46
CA THR A 127 1.06 -18.68 -3.35
C THR A 127 1.40 -19.06 -1.92
N VAL A 128 1.51 -18.11 -0.97
CA VAL A 128 1.81 -18.37 0.45
C VAL A 128 0.75 -19.29 1.08
N ARG A 129 -0.53 -19.11 0.71
CA ARG A 129 -1.64 -19.92 1.22
C ARG A 129 -1.46 -21.41 0.91
N TYR A 130 -0.92 -21.70 -0.28
CA TYR A 130 -0.73 -23.07 -0.76
C TYR A 130 0.33 -23.83 0.04
N VAL A 131 1.44 -23.17 0.35
CA VAL A 131 2.59 -23.81 0.99
C VAL A 131 2.36 -24.15 2.44
N TYR A 132 1.61 -23.32 3.16
CA TYR A 132 1.38 -23.61 4.57
C TYR A 132 0.37 -24.75 4.80
N SER A 133 -0.68 -24.85 3.98
CA SER A 133 -1.63 -25.97 4.08
C SER A 133 -0.96 -27.33 3.86
N ASN A 134 0.15 -27.38 3.12
CA ASN A 134 0.84 -28.62 2.74
C ASN A 134 2.12 -28.93 3.54
N THR A 135 2.62 -28.00 4.37
CA THR A 135 3.86 -28.20 5.17
C THR A 135 3.62 -28.65 6.61
N ASN A 136 2.36 -28.92 6.99
CA ASN A 136 1.96 -29.29 8.35
C ASN A 136 2.62 -30.56 8.91
N GLY A 137 3.19 -31.43 8.06
CA GLY A 137 3.79 -32.71 8.47
C GLY A 137 5.31 -32.73 8.66
N ALA A 138 6.07 -31.75 8.15
CA ALA A 138 7.54 -31.78 8.16
C ALA A 138 8.22 -30.43 8.42
N ALA A 139 7.46 -29.38 8.72
CA ALA A 139 8.00 -28.05 8.99
C ALA A 139 8.25 -27.82 10.49
N PRO A 140 9.19 -26.91 10.83
CA PRO A 140 9.49 -26.60 12.22
C PRO A 140 8.32 -25.95 12.97
N LYS A 141 8.47 -25.73 14.29
CA LYS A 141 7.46 -25.08 15.16
C LYS A 141 6.93 -23.79 14.53
N LEU A 142 5.68 -23.39 14.83
CA LEU A 142 5.04 -22.18 14.30
C LEU A 142 5.97 -20.95 14.29
N LEU A 143 6.72 -20.77 15.37
CA LEU A 143 7.66 -19.66 15.52
C LEU A 143 8.73 -19.63 14.42
N GLU A 144 9.26 -20.78 14.01
CA GLU A 144 10.27 -20.85 12.95
C GLU A 144 9.66 -20.59 11.58
N ALA A 145 8.42 -21.03 11.33
CA ALA A 145 7.69 -20.69 10.11
C ALA A 145 7.44 -19.18 10.01
N LEU A 146 7.04 -18.53 11.11
CA LEU A 146 6.88 -17.09 11.19
C LEU A 146 8.21 -16.35 11.00
N LYS A 147 9.30 -16.83 11.64
CA LYS A 147 10.66 -16.28 11.43
C LYS A 147 11.09 -16.37 9.96
N ARG A 148 10.84 -17.50 9.30
CA ARG A 148 11.16 -17.69 7.88
C ARG A 148 10.35 -16.75 6.98
N ALA A 149 9.06 -16.56 7.28
CA ALA A 149 8.22 -15.58 6.59
C ALA A 149 8.72 -14.13 6.78
N ALA A 150 9.16 -13.76 7.98
CA ALA A 150 9.76 -12.46 8.26
C ALA A 150 11.11 -12.26 7.52
N THR A 151 11.89 -13.32 7.33
CA THR A 151 13.09 -13.31 6.48
C THR A 151 12.74 -13.05 5.01
N LEU A 152 11.67 -13.67 4.50
CA LEU A 152 11.18 -13.38 3.14
C LEU A 152 10.71 -11.93 2.99
N ASP A 153 10.00 -11.39 3.98
CA ASP A 153 9.63 -9.97 4.01
C ASP A 153 10.88 -9.07 3.92
N THR A 154 12.00 -9.48 4.54
CA THR A 154 13.28 -8.77 4.41
C THR A 154 13.85 -8.85 3.00
N ARG A 155 13.87 -10.04 2.38
CA ARG A 155 14.32 -10.24 0.98
C ARG A 155 13.47 -9.44 -0.01
N ILE A 156 12.15 -9.37 0.19
CA ILE A 156 11.24 -8.54 -0.61
C ILE A 156 11.58 -7.06 -0.47
N ARG A 157 11.87 -6.59 0.74
CA ARG A 157 12.35 -5.21 0.96
C ARG A 157 13.70 -4.95 0.29
N ASP A 158 14.57 -5.96 0.20
CA ASP A 158 15.82 -5.87 -0.57
C ASP A 158 15.58 -5.71 -2.07
N LEU A 159 14.62 -6.46 -2.63
CA LEU A 159 14.18 -6.27 -4.03
C LEU A 159 13.63 -4.87 -4.28
N LEU A 160 12.77 -4.36 -3.39
CA LEU A 160 12.24 -3.00 -3.48
C LEU A 160 13.35 -1.93 -3.45
N LYS A 161 14.43 -2.15 -2.69
CA LYS A 161 15.60 -1.27 -2.66
C LYS A 161 16.37 -1.35 -3.99
N ARG A 162 16.66 -2.55 -4.47
CA ARG A 162 17.36 -2.81 -5.74
C ARG A 162 16.65 -2.12 -6.91
N HIS A 163 15.32 -2.23 -6.97
CA HIS A 163 14.48 -1.63 -8.02
C HIS A 163 14.10 -0.17 -7.77
N LYS A 164 14.74 0.50 -6.79
CA LYS A 164 14.54 1.93 -6.50
C LYS A 164 13.10 2.29 -6.09
N CYS A 165 12.33 1.33 -5.59
CA CYS A 165 10.97 1.53 -5.06
C CYS A 165 10.97 1.99 -3.58
N ARG A 166 12.10 1.81 -2.88
CA ARG A 166 12.21 2.10 -1.43
C ARG A 166 13.66 2.48 -1.06
N PHE A 167 13.85 3.37 -0.08
CA PHE A 167 15.17 3.58 0.52
C PHE A 167 15.41 2.65 1.72
N ARG A 168 16.68 2.36 2.01
CA ARG A 168 17.06 1.54 3.18
C ARG A 168 16.59 2.17 4.50
N SER A 169 16.69 3.48 4.62
CA SER A 169 16.31 4.28 5.79
C SER A 169 14.80 4.52 5.91
N SER A 170 13.99 4.16 4.91
CA SER A 170 12.55 4.37 4.98
C SER A 170 11.93 3.60 6.14
N PHE A 171 10.89 4.17 6.76
CA PHE A 171 10.17 3.54 7.85
C PHE A 171 9.42 2.28 7.38
N VAL A 172 9.68 1.13 8.01
CA VAL A 172 9.27 -0.20 7.52
C VAL A 172 7.77 -0.39 7.56
N GLU A 173 7.13 -0.10 8.69
CA GLU A 173 5.72 -0.46 8.89
C GLU A 173 4.78 0.24 7.92
N ARG A 174 5.11 1.46 7.47
CA ARG A 174 4.33 2.20 6.47
C ARG A 174 4.22 1.47 5.12
N LEU A 175 5.11 0.53 4.82
CA LEU A 175 4.99 -0.34 3.64
C LEU A 175 3.72 -1.19 3.68
N TYR A 176 3.38 -1.68 4.86
CA TYR A 176 2.33 -2.68 5.07
C TYR A 176 1.02 -2.08 5.63
N ILE A 177 1.02 -0.80 5.97
CA ILE A 177 -0.20 -0.08 6.32
C ILE A 177 -1.07 0.09 5.05
N PRO A 178 -2.40 -0.08 5.12
CA PRO A 178 -3.31 0.18 4.00
C PRO A 178 -3.20 1.61 3.46
N ARG A 179 -3.44 1.79 2.15
CA ARG A 179 -3.33 3.11 1.50
C ARG A 179 -4.35 4.13 2.03
N GLU A 180 -5.52 3.64 2.40
CA GLU A 180 -6.60 4.42 3.04
C GLU A 180 -6.17 5.03 4.39
N ARG A 181 -5.18 4.42 5.04
CA ARG A 181 -4.63 4.85 6.32
C ARG A 181 -3.23 5.47 6.19
N GLY A 182 -2.86 5.88 4.98
CA GLY A 182 -1.61 6.59 4.68
C GLY A 182 -0.37 5.72 4.50
N GLY A 183 -0.53 4.40 4.36
CA GLY A 183 0.54 3.46 4.03
C GLY A 183 0.66 3.16 2.54
N CYS A 184 1.50 2.17 2.20
CA CYS A 184 1.79 1.77 0.82
C CYS A 184 0.93 0.58 0.35
N GLY A 185 0.27 -0.14 1.26
CA GLY A 185 -0.67 -1.23 0.96
C GLY A 185 -0.05 -2.52 0.44
N LEU A 186 1.24 -2.77 0.68
CA LEU A 186 1.87 -4.06 0.36
C LEU A 186 1.51 -5.08 1.44
N LYS A 187 1.18 -6.32 1.08
CA LYS A 187 0.96 -7.39 2.08
C LYS A 187 2.30 -7.93 2.61
N SER A 188 2.35 -8.22 3.90
CA SER A 188 3.47 -8.93 4.53
C SER A 188 3.30 -10.44 4.32
N VAL A 189 4.40 -11.13 4.05
CA VAL A 189 4.44 -12.61 3.97
C VAL A 189 4.06 -13.20 5.33
N GLU A 190 4.60 -12.63 6.41
CA GLU A 190 4.33 -13.03 7.79
C GLU A 190 2.85 -12.88 8.18
N ASP A 191 2.20 -11.78 7.77
CA ASP A 191 0.76 -11.60 8.00
C ASP A 191 -0.06 -12.56 7.13
N THR A 192 0.30 -12.73 5.86
CA THR A 192 -0.41 -13.63 4.93
C THR A 192 -0.34 -15.09 5.39
N LEU A 193 0.76 -15.46 6.05
CA LEU A 193 0.91 -16.75 6.70
C LEU A 193 -0.12 -16.93 7.82
N ARG A 194 -0.26 -15.93 8.71
CA ARG A 194 -1.30 -15.94 9.76
C ARG A 194 -2.71 -15.97 9.19
N GLU A 195 -2.99 -15.20 8.12
CA GLU A 195 -4.27 -15.24 7.42
C GLU A 195 -4.60 -16.67 6.95
N SER A 196 -3.60 -17.37 6.39
CA SER A 196 -3.75 -18.73 5.87
C SER A 196 -3.99 -19.76 6.96
N ILE A 197 -3.34 -19.59 8.13
CA ILE A 197 -3.54 -20.42 9.31
C ILE A 197 -4.97 -20.27 9.83
N LEU A 198 -5.43 -19.03 10.03
CA LEU A 198 -6.79 -18.76 10.52
C LEU A 198 -7.85 -19.24 9.55
N ALA A 199 -7.61 -19.11 8.24
CA ALA A 199 -8.51 -19.67 7.21
C ALA A 199 -8.61 -21.20 7.31
N THR A 200 -7.47 -21.88 7.48
CA THR A 200 -7.43 -23.34 7.64
C THR A 200 -8.12 -23.78 8.93
N TRP A 201 -7.84 -23.09 10.04
CA TRP A 201 -8.49 -23.33 11.33
C TRP A 201 -10.00 -23.17 11.23
N SER A 202 -10.47 -22.06 10.65
CA SER A 202 -11.91 -21.77 10.47
C SER A 202 -12.61 -22.85 9.65
N TYR A 203 -11.94 -23.34 8.59
CA TYR A 203 -12.48 -24.38 7.74
C TYR A 203 -12.56 -25.73 8.46
N ILE A 204 -11.52 -26.10 9.20
CA ILE A 204 -11.48 -27.36 9.95
C ILE A 204 -12.48 -27.36 11.10
N THR A 205 -12.78 -26.21 11.74
CA THR A 205 -13.70 -26.15 12.90
C THR A 205 -15.17 -26.11 12.53
N THR A 206 -15.51 -25.58 11.37
CA THR A 206 -16.91 -25.41 10.93
C THR A 206 -17.37 -26.47 9.94
N ASN A 207 -16.47 -27.12 9.19
CA ASN A 207 -16.88 -28.13 8.20
C ASN A 207 -17.22 -29.48 8.87
N PRO A 208 -18.47 -29.97 8.83
CA PRO A 208 -18.85 -31.22 9.49
C PRO A 208 -18.06 -32.45 9.05
N HIS A 209 -17.66 -32.52 7.78
CA HIS A 209 -16.92 -33.66 7.22
C HIS A 209 -15.49 -33.79 7.75
N LEU A 210 -14.98 -32.77 8.43
CA LEU A 210 -13.61 -32.73 8.99
C LEU A 210 -13.55 -32.97 10.50
N ALA A 211 -14.65 -33.40 11.13
CA ALA A 211 -14.70 -33.65 12.57
C ALA A 211 -13.64 -34.69 13.02
N GLY A 212 -13.46 -35.78 12.27
CA GLY A 212 -12.45 -36.80 12.58
C GLY A 212 -11.00 -36.28 12.45
N GLN A 213 -10.75 -35.43 11.46
CA GLN A 213 -9.45 -34.77 11.27
C GLN A 213 -9.18 -33.78 12.39
N GLN A 214 -10.18 -32.98 12.81
CA GLN A 214 -10.06 -32.08 13.94
C GLN A 214 -9.67 -32.84 15.22
N TYR A 215 -10.41 -33.92 15.55
CA TYR A 215 -10.10 -34.78 16.70
C TYR A 215 -8.65 -35.30 16.66
N SER A 216 -8.22 -35.75 15.48
CA SER A 216 -6.85 -36.24 15.28
C SER A 216 -5.81 -35.13 15.51
N PHE A 217 -6.04 -33.94 14.97
CA PHE A 217 -5.15 -32.79 15.18
C PHE A 217 -5.08 -32.35 16.64
N GLU A 218 -6.20 -32.38 17.37
CA GLU A 218 -6.23 -32.06 18.80
C GLU A 218 -5.45 -33.09 19.63
N LYS A 219 -5.60 -34.39 19.34
CA LYS A 219 -4.81 -35.45 20.01
C LYS A 219 -3.32 -35.36 19.69
N MET A 220 -2.95 -35.01 18.46
CA MET A 220 -1.56 -34.77 18.10
C MET A 220 -0.99 -33.52 18.79
N ALA A 221 -1.77 -32.44 18.87
CA ALA A 221 -1.39 -31.21 19.57
C ALA A 221 -1.12 -31.47 21.06
N ALA A 222 -1.96 -32.29 21.72
CA ALA A 222 -1.76 -32.71 23.10
C ALA A 222 -0.45 -33.48 23.32
N ARG A 223 0.09 -34.12 22.27
CA ARG A 223 1.40 -34.80 22.27
C ARG A 223 2.55 -33.87 21.85
N GLY A 224 2.33 -32.56 21.82
CA GLY A 224 3.32 -31.56 21.44
C GLY A 224 3.65 -31.51 19.94
N LYS A 225 2.87 -32.20 19.08
CA LYS A 225 3.07 -32.12 17.62
C LYS A 225 2.40 -30.86 17.08
N ARG A 226 3.04 -30.23 16.10
CA ARG A 226 2.49 -29.06 15.41
C ARG A 226 1.29 -29.46 14.55
N THR A 227 0.20 -28.70 14.64
CA THR A 227 -1.01 -28.92 13.84
C THR A 227 -1.65 -27.59 13.44
N PRO A 228 -2.47 -27.54 12.37
CA PRO A 228 -3.25 -26.34 12.04
C PRO A 228 -4.13 -25.84 13.18
N MET A 229 -4.64 -26.78 14.00
CA MET A 229 -5.47 -26.47 15.17
C MET A 229 -4.67 -25.76 16.27
N ALA A 230 -3.49 -26.29 16.61
CA ALA A 230 -2.59 -25.67 17.58
C ALA A 230 -2.06 -24.32 17.11
N ASP A 231 -1.68 -24.22 15.83
CA ASP A 231 -1.15 -22.98 15.25
C ASP A 231 -2.24 -21.88 15.21
N GLY A 232 -3.47 -22.25 14.81
CA GLY A 232 -4.61 -21.34 14.82
C GLY A 232 -4.99 -20.89 16.22
N ALA A 233 -5.06 -21.82 17.18
CA ALA A 233 -5.32 -21.48 18.58
C ALA A 233 -4.28 -20.52 19.15
N LYS A 234 -2.99 -20.72 18.83
CA LYS A 234 -1.91 -19.82 19.25
C LYS A 234 -2.07 -18.41 18.67
N ILE A 235 -2.43 -18.28 17.39
CA ILE A 235 -2.66 -16.96 16.77
C ILE A 235 -3.90 -16.28 17.38
N LEU A 236 -4.97 -17.03 17.65
CA LEU A 236 -6.16 -16.48 18.29
C LEU A 236 -5.87 -15.98 19.70
N LEU A 237 -5.07 -16.73 20.47
CA LEU A 237 -4.58 -16.30 21.78
C LEU A 237 -3.74 -15.01 21.68
N ASP A 238 -2.82 -14.92 20.71
CA ASP A 238 -2.01 -13.72 20.49
C ASP A 238 -2.88 -12.50 20.08
N LEU A 239 -4.08 -12.72 19.55
CA LEU A 239 -5.08 -11.68 19.25
C LEU A 239 -6.02 -11.36 20.43
N GLY A 240 -5.92 -12.09 21.54
CA GLY A 240 -6.86 -11.98 22.67
C GLY A 240 -8.27 -12.45 22.30
N VAL A 241 -8.39 -13.40 21.38
CA VAL A 241 -9.67 -13.96 20.91
C VAL A 241 -9.85 -15.37 21.47
N GLU A 242 -10.93 -15.57 22.22
CA GLU A 242 -11.30 -16.87 22.78
C GLU A 242 -12.56 -17.41 22.07
N PRO A 243 -12.41 -18.27 21.04
CA PRO A 243 -13.56 -18.85 20.36
C PRO A 243 -14.24 -19.91 21.22
N GLN A 244 -15.57 -19.85 21.31
CA GLN A 244 -16.38 -20.91 21.89
C GLN A 244 -16.83 -21.85 20.76
N ALA A 245 -16.24 -23.04 20.68
CA ALA A 245 -16.57 -24.02 19.66
C ALA A 245 -17.64 -25.01 20.17
N ASP A 246 -18.82 -25.00 19.55
CA ASP A 246 -19.76 -26.12 19.63
C ASP A 246 -19.33 -27.18 18.61
N LEU A 247 -18.60 -28.18 19.10
CA LEU A 247 -18.09 -29.29 18.30
C LEU A 247 -19.22 -30.17 17.73
N LYS A 248 -20.39 -30.23 18.38
CA LYS A 248 -21.54 -31.03 17.94
C LYS A 248 -22.31 -30.31 16.84
N GLY A 249 -22.61 -29.03 17.06
CA GLY A 249 -23.31 -28.19 16.07
C GLY A 249 -22.41 -27.65 14.96
N ARG A 250 -21.08 -27.83 15.06
CA ARG A 250 -20.07 -27.30 14.14
C ARG A 250 -20.14 -25.78 14.01
N LYS A 251 -20.48 -25.14 15.12
CA LYS A 251 -20.63 -23.69 15.24
C LYS A 251 -19.50 -23.13 16.08
N VAL A 252 -19.02 -21.96 15.71
CA VAL A 252 -18.02 -21.23 16.49
C VAL A 252 -18.60 -19.89 16.85
N THR A 253 -18.65 -19.57 18.14
CA THR A 253 -19.05 -18.27 18.64
C THR A 253 -17.80 -17.46 18.99
N VAL A 254 -17.72 -16.24 18.47
CA VAL A 254 -16.62 -15.30 18.73
C VAL A 254 -17.22 -13.91 18.94
N ASP A 255 -16.91 -13.27 20.08
CA ASP A 255 -17.48 -11.97 20.48
C ASP A 255 -19.02 -11.93 20.38
N ASP A 256 -19.68 -12.94 20.95
CA ASP A 256 -21.14 -13.11 20.93
C ASP A 256 -21.78 -13.31 19.53
N ILE A 257 -20.98 -13.49 18.49
CA ILE A 257 -21.44 -13.78 17.13
C ILE A 257 -21.23 -15.26 16.83
N CYS A 258 -22.32 -15.96 16.53
CA CYS A 258 -22.30 -17.37 16.15
C CYS A 258 -22.07 -17.54 14.65
N PHE A 259 -21.10 -18.36 14.26
CA PHE A 259 -20.76 -18.68 12.89
C PHE A 259 -20.97 -20.17 12.61
N ASP A 260 -21.70 -20.46 11.54
CA ASP A 260 -21.96 -21.79 10.99
C ASP A 260 -21.32 -22.00 9.60
N GLU A 261 -20.96 -20.91 8.90
CA GLU A 261 -20.28 -20.97 7.61
C GLU A 261 -18.76 -20.70 7.72
N PRO A 262 -17.91 -21.58 7.14
CA PRO A 262 -16.45 -21.42 7.14
C PRO A 262 -15.99 -20.06 6.60
N THR A 263 -16.62 -19.58 5.52
CA THR A 263 -16.24 -18.33 4.86
C THR A 263 -16.56 -17.10 5.69
N LYS A 264 -17.66 -17.11 6.47
CA LYS A 264 -18.03 -16.01 7.35
C LYS A 264 -17.08 -15.92 8.54
N LEU A 265 -16.82 -17.04 9.20
CA LEU A 265 -15.86 -17.13 10.30
C LEU A 265 -14.45 -16.70 9.86
N GLN A 266 -13.98 -17.22 8.72
CA GLN A 266 -12.69 -16.84 8.15
C GLN A 266 -12.59 -15.33 7.94
N ARG A 267 -13.56 -14.71 7.26
CA ARG A 267 -13.54 -13.26 7.00
C ARG A 267 -13.51 -12.46 8.29
N TYR A 268 -14.25 -12.88 9.31
CA TYR A 268 -14.29 -12.24 10.61
C TYR A 268 -12.93 -12.28 11.32
N LEU A 269 -12.36 -13.48 11.49
CA LEU A 269 -11.08 -13.68 12.19
C LEU A 269 -9.90 -13.03 11.45
N VAL A 270 -9.85 -13.16 10.12
CA VAL A 270 -8.83 -12.49 9.30
C VAL A 270 -8.99 -10.97 9.37
N GLY A 271 -10.23 -10.47 9.37
CA GLY A 271 -10.52 -9.04 9.55
C GLY A 271 -9.99 -8.51 10.88
N LYS A 272 -10.22 -9.24 11.99
CA LYS A 272 -9.66 -8.91 13.31
C LYS A 272 -8.13 -8.91 13.31
N LEU A 273 -7.51 -9.94 12.76
CA LEU A 273 -6.05 -10.03 12.63
C LEU A 273 -5.48 -8.80 11.90
N LEU A 274 -6.01 -8.49 10.71
CA LEU A 274 -5.51 -7.38 9.88
C LEU A 274 -5.73 -6.03 10.55
N LYS A 275 -6.85 -5.85 11.25
CA LYS A 275 -7.13 -4.64 12.05
C LYS A 275 -6.10 -4.47 13.16
N ALA A 276 -5.90 -5.50 14.00
CA ALA A 276 -4.93 -5.47 15.10
C ALA A 276 -3.50 -5.18 14.59
N ARG A 277 -3.08 -5.84 13.52
CA ARG A 277 -1.76 -5.62 12.89
C ARG A 277 -1.62 -4.21 12.32
N THR A 278 -2.65 -3.69 11.68
CA THR A 278 -2.64 -2.31 11.15
C THR A 278 -2.56 -1.28 12.28
N GLU A 279 -3.28 -1.49 13.37
CA GLU A 279 -3.26 -0.63 14.55
C GLU A 279 -1.89 -0.65 15.24
N GLU A 280 -1.28 -1.82 15.41
CA GLU A 280 0.08 -1.97 15.92
C GLU A 280 1.09 -1.18 15.07
N ARG A 281 1.01 -1.32 13.74
CA ARG A 281 1.88 -0.60 12.80
C ARG A 281 1.72 0.91 12.87
N ILE A 282 0.49 1.38 13.02
CA ILE A 282 0.20 2.81 13.14
C ILE A 282 0.68 3.34 14.49
N ARG A 283 0.55 2.56 15.58
CA ARG A 283 1.14 2.90 16.88
C ARG A 283 2.66 3.09 16.75
N ARG A 284 3.35 2.11 16.16
CA ARG A 284 4.81 2.21 15.89
C ARG A 284 5.15 3.40 14.98
N TRP A 285 4.28 3.73 14.03
CA TRP A 285 4.47 4.91 13.17
C TRP A 285 4.38 6.20 13.96
N LYS A 286 3.38 6.34 14.85
CA LYS A 286 3.22 7.51 15.72
C LYS A 286 4.39 7.67 16.70
N GLU A 287 4.94 6.56 17.20
CA GLU A 287 6.09 6.55 18.11
C GLU A 287 7.42 6.91 17.42
N ALA A 288 7.50 6.78 16.09
CA ALA A 288 8.72 7.11 15.36
C ALA A 288 8.98 8.62 15.37
N SER A 289 10.16 9.04 15.83
CA SER A 289 10.50 10.46 16.01
C SER A 289 10.33 11.34 14.77
N LEU A 290 10.90 10.94 13.63
CA LEU A 290 10.82 11.68 12.37
C LEU A 290 9.60 11.26 11.55
N ALA A 291 9.44 9.96 11.30
CA ALA A 291 8.36 9.45 10.47
C ALA A 291 6.98 9.70 11.08
N GLY A 292 6.87 9.77 12.41
CA GLY A 292 5.64 10.01 13.13
C GLY A 292 5.12 11.44 13.05
N ARG A 293 5.96 12.41 12.66
CA ARG A 293 5.57 13.84 12.59
C ARG A 293 4.33 14.07 11.73
N LEU A 294 4.23 13.37 10.59
CA LEU A 294 3.08 13.51 9.70
C LEU A 294 1.79 12.95 10.33
N VAL A 295 1.84 11.73 10.87
CA VAL A 295 0.65 11.06 11.44
C VAL A 295 0.20 11.65 12.77
N ASN A 296 1.11 12.32 13.49
CA ASN A 296 0.80 13.05 14.72
C ASN A 296 0.34 14.49 14.48
N ASN A 297 0.43 15.01 13.25
CA ASN A 297 -0.03 16.36 12.96
C ASN A 297 -1.56 16.40 12.81
N THR A 298 -2.24 16.94 13.82
CA THR A 298 -3.70 17.04 13.89
C THR A 298 -4.31 18.04 12.91
N THR A 299 -3.50 18.94 12.34
CA THR A 299 -3.97 19.94 11.36
C THR A 299 -4.14 19.35 9.96
N ILE A 300 -3.51 18.21 9.69
CA ILE A 300 -3.49 17.56 8.38
C ILE A 300 -4.56 16.47 8.33
N ASP A 301 -5.39 16.50 7.28
CA ASP A 301 -6.25 15.36 6.96
C ASP A 301 -5.42 14.29 6.25
N LEU A 302 -4.99 13.28 7.02
CA LEU A 302 -4.14 12.21 6.49
C LEU A 302 -4.82 11.45 5.34
N ARG A 303 -6.14 11.28 5.36
CA ARG A 303 -6.87 10.55 4.31
C ARG A 303 -6.83 11.33 3.00
N LEU A 304 -7.14 12.64 3.04
CA LEU A 304 -7.06 13.52 1.87
C LEU A 304 -5.62 13.62 1.35
N SER A 305 -4.66 13.74 2.27
CA SER A 305 -3.23 13.85 1.97
C SER A 305 -2.66 12.63 1.24
N CYS A 306 -3.33 11.49 1.35
CA CYS A 306 -2.90 10.22 0.76
C CYS A 306 -3.71 9.82 -0.48
N LEU A 307 -4.59 10.68 -0.99
CA LEU A 307 -5.41 10.39 -2.19
C LEU A 307 -4.55 10.07 -3.41
N TRP A 308 -3.41 10.77 -3.59
CA TRP A 308 -2.48 10.53 -4.69
C TRP A 308 -1.83 9.13 -4.63
N MET A 309 -1.71 8.52 -3.45
CA MET A 309 -1.24 7.13 -3.32
C MET A 309 -2.34 6.11 -3.60
N LYS A 310 -3.58 6.44 -3.23
CA LYS A 310 -4.74 5.56 -3.40
C LYS A 310 -5.24 5.53 -4.85
N LYS A 311 -5.45 6.71 -5.43
CA LYS A 311 -6.08 6.92 -6.74
C LYS A 311 -5.09 7.36 -7.82
N GLY A 312 -3.97 7.97 -7.44
CA GLY A 312 -3.03 8.57 -8.37
C GLY A 312 -2.13 7.55 -9.08
N PHE A 313 -1.93 7.76 -10.38
CA PHE A 313 -1.00 7.00 -11.21
C PHE A 313 0.43 7.56 -11.02
N VAL A 314 1.10 7.12 -9.94
CA VAL A 314 2.45 7.59 -9.57
C VAL A 314 3.44 6.43 -9.63
N SER A 315 4.60 6.66 -10.25
CA SER A 315 5.67 5.66 -10.33
C SER A 315 6.27 5.37 -8.95
N ALA A 316 6.80 4.15 -8.76
CA ALA A 316 7.38 3.72 -7.49
C ALA A 316 8.52 4.64 -7.02
N ARG A 317 9.31 5.20 -7.94
CA ARG A 317 10.40 6.13 -7.60
C ARG A 317 9.87 7.46 -7.06
N ILE A 318 8.82 8.02 -7.65
CA ILE A 318 8.23 9.28 -7.17
C ILE A 318 7.59 9.07 -5.80
N LEU A 319 6.86 7.96 -5.62
CA LEU A 319 6.31 7.57 -4.32
C LEU A 319 7.40 7.44 -3.26
N ARG A 320 8.49 6.72 -3.56
CA ARG A 320 9.65 6.58 -2.67
C ARG A 320 10.19 7.94 -2.21
N ASP A 321 10.40 8.86 -3.16
CA ASP A 321 11.02 10.15 -2.87
C ASP A 321 10.10 10.99 -1.97
N ALA A 322 8.80 11.08 -2.27
CA ALA A 322 7.84 11.79 -1.43
C ALA A 322 7.70 11.17 -0.02
N LEU A 323 7.62 9.85 0.08
CA LEU A 323 7.58 9.17 1.38
C LEU A 323 8.84 9.39 2.21
N SER A 324 9.99 9.56 1.56
CA SER A 324 11.25 9.82 2.24
C SER A 324 11.38 11.25 2.76
N VAL A 325 10.76 12.23 2.08
CA VAL A 325 10.61 13.60 2.61
C VAL A 325 9.71 13.56 3.84
N GLN A 326 8.51 12.98 3.72
CA GLN A 326 7.55 12.84 4.83
C GLN A 326 8.14 12.07 6.02
N GLY A 327 8.94 11.05 5.76
CA GLY A 327 9.57 10.21 6.77
C GLY A 327 10.86 10.80 7.36
N GLY A 328 11.36 11.92 6.83
CA GLY A 328 12.66 12.47 7.20
C GLY A 328 13.84 11.52 6.91
N SER A 329 13.70 10.63 5.92
CA SER A 329 14.67 9.57 5.61
C SER A 329 15.56 9.87 4.40
N LEU A 330 15.47 11.09 3.84
CA LEU A 330 16.36 11.56 2.79
C LEU A 330 17.80 11.66 3.30
N PHE A 331 18.76 11.37 2.42
CA PHE A 331 20.19 11.48 2.73
C PHE A 331 20.67 12.92 2.54
N THR A 332 20.21 13.78 3.43
CA THR A 332 20.59 15.20 3.46
C THR A 332 21.80 15.41 4.38
N ARG A 333 22.55 16.48 4.14
CA ARG A 333 23.73 16.87 4.95
C ARG A 333 23.39 17.13 6.42
N ALA A 334 22.21 17.71 6.71
CA ALA A 334 21.70 17.89 8.08
C ALA A 334 20.74 16.76 8.52
N CYS A 335 20.88 15.55 7.98
CA CYS A 335 20.08 14.41 8.41
C CYS A 335 20.41 14.06 9.88
N PRO A 336 19.41 13.78 10.75
CA PRO A 336 19.65 13.45 12.16
C PRO A 336 20.61 12.26 12.39
N ALA A 337 20.74 11.35 11.42
CA ALA A 337 21.68 10.23 11.48
C ALA A 337 23.17 10.63 11.34
N LEU A 338 23.43 11.84 10.85
CA LEU A 338 24.77 12.42 10.66
C LEU A 338 25.14 13.45 11.73
N ARG A 339 24.16 13.88 12.55
CA ARG A 339 24.37 14.87 13.62
C ARG A 339 25.51 14.42 14.55
N GLY A 340 26.45 15.32 14.82
CA GLY A 340 27.58 15.07 15.73
C GLY A 340 28.74 14.28 15.12
N LYS A 341 28.71 13.92 13.83
CA LYS A 341 29.80 13.21 13.13
C LYS A 341 30.77 14.14 12.38
N GLY A 342 30.79 15.43 12.73
CA GLY A 342 31.66 16.43 12.09
C GLY A 342 31.33 16.72 10.61
N SER A 343 30.14 16.34 10.13
CA SER A 343 29.71 16.56 8.75
C SER A 343 29.28 18.01 8.52
N GLN A 344 29.64 18.58 7.36
CA GLN A 344 29.11 19.86 6.89
C GLN A 344 27.58 19.78 6.79
N GLU A 345 26.86 20.53 7.63
CA GLU A 345 25.38 20.49 7.67
C GLU A 345 24.73 21.47 6.68
N MET A 346 25.49 22.43 6.16
CA MET A 346 24.97 23.46 5.25
C MET A 346 24.51 22.88 3.91
N CYS A 347 23.40 23.42 3.41
CA CYS A 347 22.81 23.09 2.11
C CYS A 347 23.84 23.15 0.99
N ARG A 348 23.94 22.06 0.21
CA ARG A 348 24.91 21.94 -0.88
C ARG A 348 24.65 22.85 -2.07
N CYS A 349 23.44 23.38 -2.21
CA CYS A 349 23.08 24.24 -3.34
C CYS A 349 23.07 25.72 -2.98
N CYS A 350 22.46 26.09 -1.86
CA CYS A 350 22.33 27.51 -1.50
C CYS A 350 23.32 27.98 -0.44
N HIS A 351 23.96 27.05 0.29
CA HIS A 351 24.92 27.35 1.37
C HIS A 351 24.40 28.30 2.48
N ALA A 352 23.08 28.52 2.57
CA ALA A 352 22.49 29.54 3.44
C ALA A 352 21.72 28.98 4.65
N ALA A 353 21.41 27.69 4.68
CA ALA A 353 20.70 27.05 5.80
C ALA A 353 21.09 25.56 5.91
N PRO A 354 20.80 24.90 7.05
CA PRO A 354 21.00 23.46 7.19
C PRO A 354 20.21 22.65 6.14
N GLU A 355 20.86 21.65 5.55
CA GLU A 355 20.27 20.82 4.51
C GLU A 355 19.28 19.79 5.11
N THR A 356 18.05 20.22 5.34
CA THR A 356 16.95 19.35 5.76
C THR A 356 15.99 19.05 4.62
N ALA A 357 15.19 17.99 4.72
CA ALA A 357 14.15 17.70 3.74
C ALA A 357 13.15 18.86 3.58
N GLU A 358 12.82 19.54 4.68
CA GLU A 358 12.00 20.75 4.70
C GLU A 358 12.66 21.89 3.91
N HIS A 359 13.94 22.15 4.15
CA HIS A 359 14.70 23.17 3.43
C HIS A 359 14.73 22.89 1.92
N ILE A 360 15.13 21.68 1.53
CA ILE A 360 15.24 21.28 0.12
C ILE A 360 13.92 21.45 -0.63
N THR A 361 12.81 21.08 0.02
CA THR A 361 11.52 21.00 -0.67
C THR A 361 10.70 22.28 -0.59
N SER A 362 10.98 23.20 0.34
CA SER A 362 10.14 24.40 0.53
C SER A 362 10.87 25.74 0.73
N ALA A 363 12.15 25.75 1.09
CA ALA A 363 12.83 26.99 1.50
C ALA A 363 14.15 27.29 0.76
N CYS A 364 14.67 26.38 -0.06
CA CYS A 364 15.95 26.55 -0.71
C CYS A 364 15.91 27.67 -1.77
N SER A 365 16.69 28.73 -1.57
CA SER A 365 16.76 29.88 -2.47
C SER A 365 17.28 29.53 -3.87
N HIS A 366 18.11 28.47 -3.98
CA HIS A 366 18.60 27.98 -5.28
C HIS A 366 17.47 27.46 -6.18
N TRP A 367 16.47 26.78 -5.61
CA TRP A 367 15.36 26.20 -6.38
C TRP A 367 14.17 27.15 -6.55
N ARG A 368 14.08 28.19 -5.71
CA ARG A 368 13.01 29.19 -5.72
C ARG A 368 12.73 29.81 -7.11
N PRO A 369 13.74 30.26 -7.90
CA PRO A 369 13.48 30.88 -9.19
C PRO A 369 13.21 29.88 -10.33
N SER A 370 13.34 28.57 -10.09
CA SER A 370 13.25 27.53 -11.13
C SER A 370 12.24 26.44 -10.77
N LEU A 371 12.69 25.31 -10.23
CA LEU A 371 11.85 24.13 -9.98
C LEU A 371 10.68 24.39 -9.04
N TYR A 372 10.78 25.38 -8.15
CA TYR A 372 9.66 25.76 -7.29
C TYR A 372 8.54 26.44 -8.08
N VAL A 373 8.87 27.29 -9.05
CA VAL A 373 7.90 27.93 -9.96
C VAL A 373 7.22 26.86 -10.81
N GLU A 374 7.99 25.95 -11.41
CA GLU A 374 7.41 24.87 -12.22
C GLU A 374 6.43 23.99 -11.41
N ARG A 375 6.81 23.60 -10.18
CA ARG A 375 5.93 22.82 -9.29
C ARG A 375 4.69 23.61 -8.91
N HIS A 376 4.86 24.89 -8.58
CA HIS A 376 3.78 25.79 -8.21
C HIS A 376 2.75 25.90 -9.34
N ASP A 377 3.20 26.21 -10.55
CA ASP A 377 2.34 26.36 -11.72
C ASP A 377 1.65 25.04 -12.07
N SER A 378 2.35 23.91 -11.96
CA SER A 378 1.76 22.59 -12.14
C SER A 378 0.60 22.33 -11.16
N VAL A 379 0.73 22.74 -9.89
CA VAL A 379 -0.36 22.68 -8.92
C VAL A 379 -1.51 23.60 -9.33
N ALA A 380 -1.23 24.88 -9.59
CA ALA A 380 -2.24 25.88 -9.94
C ALA A 380 -3.02 25.52 -11.22
N ARG A 381 -2.38 24.86 -12.19
CA ARG A 381 -3.04 24.39 -13.42
C ARG A 381 -4.16 23.39 -13.18
N ASN A 382 -4.09 22.58 -12.12
CA ASN A 382 -5.17 21.66 -11.78
C ASN A 382 -6.44 22.41 -11.35
N LEU A 383 -6.25 23.49 -10.59
CA LEU A 383 -7.33 24.37 -10.17
C LEU A 383 -7.91 25.12 -11.38
N TYR A 384 -7.04 25.71 -12.22
CA TYR A 384 -7.44 26.37 -13.45
C TYR A 384 -8.25 25.46 -14.39
N TYR A 385 -7.83 24.20 -14.56
CA TYR A 385 -8.56 23.21 -15.35
C TYR A 385 -10.00 23.03 -14.84
N VAL A 386 -10.18 22.85 -13.52
CA VAL A 386 -11.51 22.67 -12.94
C VAL A 386 -12.37 23.93 -13.07
N ILE A 387 -11.77 25.11 -12.89
CA ILE A 387 -12.43 26.40 -13.12
C ILE A 387 -12.92 26.49 -14.57
N CYS A 388 -12.06 26.19 -15.54
CA CYS A 388 -12.42 26.24 -16.95
C CYS A 388 -13.59 25.30 -17.28
N CYS A 389 -13.53 24.04 -16.84
CA CYS A 389 -14.62 23.09 -17.02
C CYS A 389 -15.93 23.56 -16.36
N ARG A 390 -15.85 24.21 -15.20
CA ARG A 390 -17.02 24.69 -14.46
C ARG A 390 -17.74 25.84 -15.14
N TYR A 391 -17.00 26.70 -15.83
CA TYR A 391 -17.51 27.90 -16.51
C TYR A 391 -17.62 27.74 -18.03
N GLY A 392 -17.44 26.53 -18.57
CA GLY A 392 -17.56 26.28 -20.01
C GLY A 392 -16.46 26.94 -20.84
N ILE A 393 -15.27 27.15 -20.26
CA ILE A 393 -14.09 27.61 -20.99
C ILE A 393 -13.29 26.37 -21.39
N THR A 394 -12.83 26.31 -22.64
CA THR A 394 -12.02 25.20 -23.12
C THR A 394 -10.69 25.16 -22.37
N PRO A 395 -10.40 24.10 -21.60
CA PRO A 395 -9.15 24.03 -20.85
C PRO A 395 -7.97 23.80 -21.78
N VAL A 396 -6.85 24.45 -21.48
CA VAL A 396 -5.60 24.31 -22.22
C VAL A 396 -4.93 22.97 -21.88
N HIS A 397 -4.42 22.27 -22.90
CA HIS A 397 -3.66 21.03 -22.70
C HIS A 397 -2.43 21.27 -21.81
N TYR A 398 -2.06 20.29 -20.97
CA TYR A 398 -1.04 20.47 -19.92
C TYR A 398 0.36 20.84 -20.46
N SER A 399 0.67 20.50 -21.72
CA SER A 399 1.93 20.85 -22.39
C SER A 399 2.02 22.31 -22.85
N ASN A 400 0.88 23.00 -22.95
CA ASN A 400 0.81 24.34 -23.54
C ASN A 400 0.75 25.40 -22.44
N THR A 401 1.27 26.59 -22.72
CA THR A 401 1.21 27.75 -21.82
C THR A 401 -0.23 28.19 -21.60
N VAL A 402 -0.58 28.51 -20.35
CA VAL A 402 -1.91 29.05 -20.02
C VAL A 402 -1.98 30.50 -20.48
N SER A 403 -3.05 30.86 -21.20
CA SER A 403 -3.29 32.24 -21.62
C SER A 403 -3.54 33.13 -20.38
N PRO A 404 -2.94 34.34 -20.30
CA PRO A 404 -3.14 35.23 -19.15
C PRO A 404 -4.61 35.61 -18.90
N ILE A 405 -5.41 35.63 -19.96
CA ILE A 405 -6.85 35.93 -19.92
C ILE A 405 -7.56 34.84 -20.70
N SER A 406 -8.65 34.32 -20.14
CA SER A 406 -9.56 33.38 -20.80
C SER A 406 -10.99 33.77 -20.47
N GLU A 407 -11.81 34.04 -21.46
CA GLU A 407 -13.14 34.60 -21.25
C GLU A 407 -14.19 34.02 -22.20
N ASN A 408 -15.43 34.09 -21.74
CA ASN A 408 -16.65 33.85 -22.53
C ASN A 408 -17.74 34.83 -22.06
N ALA A 409 -18.97 34.66 -22.54
CA ALA A 409 -20.07 35.55 -22.20
C ALA A 409 -20.45 35.57 -20.69
N GLU A 410 -20.13 34.51 -19.94
CA GLU A 410 -20.54 34.36 -18.53
C GLU A 410 -19.39 34.55 -17.54
N CYS A 411 -18.14 34.42 -17.98
CA CYS A 411 -16.99 34.34 -17.09
C CYS A 411 -15.71 34.88 -17.73
N ARG A 412 -14.87 35.52 -16.91
CA ARG A 412 -13.49 35.91 -17.26
C ARG A 412 -12.52 35.39 -16.20
N VAL A 413 -11.54 34.62 -16.63
CA VAL A 413 -10.49 34.02 -15.79
C VAL A 413 -9.16 34.68 -16.12
N LEU A 414 -8.47 35.18 -15.09
CA LEU A 414 -7.14 35.75 -15.17
C LEU A 414 -6.13 34.79 -14.54
N TRP A 415 -5.00 34.58 -15.21
CA TRP A 415 -3.90 33.72 -14.77
C TRP A 415 -2.60 34.52 -14.63
N ASN A 416 -2.08 34.63 -13.41
CA ASN A 416 -0.85 35.36 -13.09
C ASN A 416 -0.83 36.80 -13.65
N VAL A 417 -1.93 37.54 -13.55
CA VAL A 417 -2.09 38.92 -14.07
C VAL A 417 -2.11 39.93 -12.92
N ASP A 418 -1.40 41.04 -13.09
CA ASP A 418 -1.51 42.20 -12.18
C ASP A 418 -2.90 42.84 -12.30
N ILE A 419 -3.62 42.90 -11.18
CA ILE A 419 -4.91 43.58 -11.11
C ILE A 419 -4.70 45.08 -11.00
N GLN A 420 -5.45 45.84 -11.80
CA GLN A 420 -5.52 47.29 -11.64
C GLN A 420 -6.32 47.62 -10.38
N THR A 421 -5.66 48.29 -9.43
CA THR A 421 -6.23 48.68 -8.14
C THR A 421 -6.29 50.19 -8.02
N ARG A 422 -7.27 50.72 -7.26
CA ARG A 422 -7.38 52.17 -7.03
C ARG A 422 -6.28 52.69 -6.13
N THR A 423 -5.93 51.89 -5.13
CA THR A 423 -4.83 52.19 -4.20
C THR A 423 -3.55 51.47 -4.64
N PRO A 424 -2.37 52.13 -4.60
CA PRO A 424 -1.10 51.45 -4.84
C PRO A 424 -0.83 50.36 -3.80
N MET A 425 -0.64 49.13 -4.27
CA MET A 425 -0.50 47.92 -3.44
C MET A 425 0.57 47.00 -4.03
N LYS A 426 1.34 46.35 -3.17
CA LYS A 426 2.39 45.41 -3.58
C LYS A 426 1.78 44.10 -4.05
N HIS A 427 0.84 43.57 -3.27
CA HIS A 427 0.22 42.27 -3.50
C HIS A 427 -1.06 42.41 -4.32
N ARG A 428 -0.90 42.56 -5.63
CA ARG A 428 -2.01 42.75 -6.58
C ARG A 428 -2.05 41.71 -7.71
N ARG A 429 -1.22 40.68 -7.62
CA ARG A 429 -1.07 39.63 -8.64
C ARG A 429 -1.37 38.24 -8.04
N PRO A 430 -2.64 37.91 -7.79
CA PRO A 430 -3.01 36.54 -7.42
C PRO A 430 -2.74 35.56 -8.56
N ASP A 431 -2.62 34.28 -8.22
CA ASP A 431 -2.38 33.25 -9.23
C ASP A 431 -3.57 33.08 -10.18
N ILE A 432 -4.81 33.06 -9.64
CA ILE A 432 -6.02 32.95 -10.44
C ILE A 432 -7.09 33.90 -9.90
N VAL A 433 -7.70 34.69 -10.80
CA VAL A 433 -8.89 35.51 -10.47
C VAL A 433 -10.01 35.16 -11.44
N VAL A 434 -11.19 34.86 -10.91
CA VAL A 434 -12.38 34.50 -11.69
C VAL A 434 -13.45 35.55 -11.49
N PHE A 435 -13.85 36.21 -12.57
CA PHE A 435 -15.01 37.09 -12.63
C PHE A 435 -16.20 36.30 -13.16
N ASP A 436 -17.11 35.92 -12.27
CA ASP A 436 -18.38 35.27 -12.62
C ASP A 436 -19.41 36.39 -12.86
N LEU A 437 -19.61 36.70 -14.14
CA LEU A 437 -20.44 37.83 -14.58
C LEU A 437 -21.93 37.55 -14.34
N LYS A 438 -22.32 36.27 -14.39
CA LYS A 438 -23.71 35.82 -14.19
C LYS A 438 -24.16 35.97 -12.74
N ARG A 439 -23.31 35.56 -11.79
CA ARG A 439 -23.62 35.61 -10.35
C ARG A 439 -23.10 36.86 -9.66
N LYS A 440 -22.43 37.76 -10.40
CA LYS A 440 -21.82 38.99 -9.89
C LYS A 440 -20.91 38.72 -8.68
N ARG A 441 -20.00 37.75 -8.85
CA ARG A 441 -19.01 37.36 -7.84
C ARG A 441 -17.60 37.30 -8.41
N ILE A 442 -16.61 37.61 -7.58
CA ILE A 442 -15.19 37.48 -7.92
C ILE A 442 -14.56 36.46 -6.98
N LEU A 443 -13.89 35.46 -7.53
CA LEU A 443 -13.17 34.45 -6.77
C LEU A 443 -11.68 34.68 -6.97
N ILE A 444 -10.95 34.86 -5.88
CA ILE A 444 -9.49 35.02 -5.89
C ILE A 444 -8.90 33.75 -5.32
N PHE A 445 -8.04 33.07 -6.07
CA PHE A 445 -7.29 31.92 -5.62
C PHE A 445 -5.81 32.21 -5.62
N GLU A 446 -5.18 31.89 -4.48
CA GLU A 446 -3.74 31.96 -4.31
C GLU A 446 -3.26 30.57 -3.90
N VAL A 447 -2.32 30.03 -4.66
CA VAL A 447 -1.70 28.73 -4.44
C VAL A 447 -0.43 28.90 -3.62
N SER A 448 -0.17 27.96 -2.72
CA SER A 448 1.12 27.88 -2.04
C SER A 448 1.51 26.42 -1.82
N VAL A 449 2.78 26.12 -2.09
CA VAL A 449 3.35 24.79 -1.83
C VAL A 449 4.34 24.93 -0.68
N ALA A 450 4.00 24.36 0.47
CA ALA A 450 4.76 24.48 1.72
C ALA A 450 5.06 23.13 2.35
N HIS A 451 6.07 23.04 3.21
CA HIS A 451 6.27 21.82 3.99
C HIS A 451 5.09 21.61 4.96
N ALA A 452 4.82 20.35 5.33
CA ALA A 452 3.68 19.94 6.14
C ALA A 452 3.55 20.71 7.49
N SER A 453 4.68 21.10 8.11
CA SER A 453 4.72 21.91 9.32
C SER A 453 4.24 23.36 9.12
N GLY A 454 4.39 23.91 7.92
CA GLY A 454 4.15 25.32 7.62
C GLY A 454 2.79 25.62 6.97
N LEU A 455 1.94 24.62 6.73
CA LEU A 455 0.71 24.80 5.95
C LEU A 455 -0.27 25.81 6.54
N ILE A 456 -0.53 25.71 7.85
CA ILE A 456 -1.44 26.64 8.55
C ILE A 456 -0.90 28.06 8.48
N LYS A 457 0.38 28.24 8.82
CA LYS A 457 1.03 29.55 8.80
C LYS A 457 1.02 30.17 7.40
N GLN A 458 1.32 29.38 6.37
CA GLN A 458 1.29 29.84 4.98
C GLN A 458 -0.11 30.25 4.55
N ARG A 459 -1.14 29.51 4.96
CA ARG A 459 -2.52 29.89 4.70
C ARG A 459 -2.87 31.21 5.37
N GLU A 460 -2.53 31.40 6.64
CA GLU A 460 -2.75 32.66 7.35
C GLU A 460 -2.07 33.84 6.66
N ILE A 461 -0.80 33.67 6.26
CA ILE A 461 -0.03 34.70 5.54
C ILE A 461 -0.76 35.11 4.26
N LYS A 462 -1.17 34.13 3.44
CA LYS A 462 -1.88 34.42 2.17
C LYS A 462 -3.24 35.06 2.40
N THR A 463 -4.00 34.61 3.40
CA THR A 463 -5.27 35.26 3.77
C THR A 463 -5.05 36.71 4.16
N ASN A 464 -4.15 36.99 5.11
CA ASN A 464 -3.88 38.35 5.56
C ASN A 464 -3.40 39.25 4.41
N ARG A 465 -2.53 38.73 3.52
CA ARG A 465 -2.00 39.44 2.36
C ARG A 465 -3.08 39.96 1.41
N TYR A 466 -4.13 39.19 1.14
CA TYR A 466 -5.14 39.56 0.15
C TYR A 466 -6.44 40.11 0.76
N THR A 467 -6.69 39.87 2.05
CA THR A 467 -7.95 40.28 2.70
C THR A 467 -7.79 41.28 3.85
N VAL A 468 -6.57 41.50 4.37
CA VAL A 468 -6.33 42.42 5.50
C VAL A 468 -5.45 43.59 5.08
N ASN A 469 -4.29 43.31 4.48
CA ASN A 469 -3.36 44.35 4.03
C ASN A 469 -2.46 43.83 2.90
N SER A 470 -2.60 44.42 1.72
CA SER A 470 -1.85 44.06 0.52
C SER A 470 -0.66 44.99 0.25
N LYS A 471 -0.29 45.84 1.21
CA LYS A 471 0.98 46.58 1.16
C LYS A 471 2.16 45.68 1.55
N GLU A 472 3.35 46.13 1.20
CA GLU A 472 4.59 45.51 1.66
C GLU A 472 4.76 45.76 3.17
N LEU A 473 4.96 44.69 3.94
CA LEU A 473 5.18 44.75 5.38
C LEU A 473 6.64 44.39 5.68
N PRO A 474 7.24 44.94 6.76
CA PRO A 474 8.62 44.62 7.15
C PRO A 474 8.84 43.13 7.42
N ASP A 475 7.86 42.46 8.04
CA ASP A 475 7.88 41.02 8.27
C ASP A 475 6.49 40.41 8.04
N GLU A 476 6.35 39.70 6.92
CA GLU A 476 5.13 38.99 6.55
C GLU A 476 4.87 37.73 7.38
N ALA A 477 5.84 37.26 8.17
CA ALA A 477 5.67 36.11 9.05
C ALA A 477 4.90 36.47 10.34
N VAL A 478 4.73 37.75 10.68
CA VAL A 478 3.94 38.17 11.85
C VAL A 478 2.46 38.27 11.45
N THR A 479 1.62 37.38 11.98
CA THR A 479 0.16 37.40 11.76
C THR A 479 -0.57 37.61 13.10
N PRO A 480 -1.73 38.29 13.13
CA PRO A 480 -2.44 38.92 12.00
C PRO A 480 -1.76 40.22 11.50
N TYR A 481 -2.04 40.62 10.26
CA TYR A 481 -1.49 41.86 9.69
C TYR A 481 -2.24 43.10 10.23
N PRO A 482 -1.57 44.26 10.33
CA PRO A 482 -2.27 45.51 10.62
C PRO A 482 -3.25 45.84 9.49
N PRO A 483 -4.46 46.36 9.77
CA PRO A 483 -5.42 46.73 8.74
C PRO A 483 -4.83 47.72 7.73
N GLY A 484 -5.13 47.51 6.44
CA GLY A 484 -4.70 48.39 5.37
C GLY A 484 -5.53 48.17 4.10
N PRO A 485 -5.18 48.84 2.98
CA PRO A 485 -5.84 48.52 1.72
C PRO A 485 -5.56 47.05 1.37
N ASN A 486 -6.60 46.33 0.98
CA ASN A 486 -6.50 44.93 0.57
C ASN A 486 -7.22 44.67 -0.77
N LEU A 487 -6.68 43.74 -1.56
CA LEU A 487 -7.11 43.50 -2.93
C LEU A 487 -8.58 43.08 -3.01
N ALA A 488 -9.04 42.25 -2.05
CA ALA A 488 -10.42 41.78 -2.03
C ALA A 488 -11.42 42.93 -1.87
N ALA A 489 -11.14 43.88 -0.96
CA ALA A 489 -11.98 45.06 -0.75
C ALA A 489 -11.96 46.03 -1.94
N ASP A 490 -10.78 46.26 -2.55
CA ASP A 490 -10.65 47.15 -3.72
C ASP A 490 -11.42 46.62 -4.94
N LEU A 491 -11.38 45.30 -5.16
CA LEU A 491 -12.17 44.62 -6.18
C LEU A 491 -13.68 44.65 -5.88
N ALA A 492 -14.08 44.41 -4.63
CA ALA A 492 -15.47 44.45 -4.21
C ALA A 492 -16.08 45.83 -4.48
N TYR A 493 -15.35 46.88 -4.11
CA TYR A 493 -15.76 48.26 -4.31
C TYR A 493 -15.75 48.66 -5.80
N SER A 494 -14.74 48.23 -6.56
CA SER A 494 -14.60 48.63 -7.97
C SER A 494 -15.65 48.02 -8.89
N TYR A 495 -16.06 46.78 -8.62
CA TYR A 495 -17.02 46.06 -9.47
C TYR A 495 -18.42 45.97 -8.86
N GLY A 496 -18.59 46.29 -7.57
CA GLY A 496 -19.85 46.08 -6.85
C GLY A 496 -20.22 44.60 -6.70
N TYR A 497 -19.23 43.69 -6.80
CA TYR A 497 -19.42 42.23 -6.78
C TYR A 497 -19.02 41.67 -5.42
N LYS A 498 -19.62 40.54 -5.04
CA LYS A 498 -19.17 39.80 -3.85
C LYS A 498 -17.80 39.17 -4.14
N VAL A 499 -16.80 39.44 -3.30
CA VAL A 499 -15.45 38.88 -3.46
C VAL A 499 -15.21 37.79 -2.43
N GLU A 500 -14.70 36.64 -2.88
CA GLU A 500 -14.33 35.52 -2.02
C GLU A 500 -12.87 35.14 -2.27
N PHE A 501 -12.11 34.95 -1.19
CA PHE A 501 -10.71 34.57 -1.25
C PHE A 501 -10.53 33.10 -0.84
N GLY A 502 -9.82 32.33 -1.67
CA GLY A 502 -9.58 30.90 -1.51
C GLY A 502 -8.08 30.61 -1.48
N PRO A 503 -7.44 30.54 -0.29
CA PRO A 503 -6.04 30.16 -0.17
C PRO A 503 -5.88 28.65 -0.32
N VAL A 504 -5.28 28.23 -1.44
CA VAL A 504 -5.05 26.83 -1.81
C VAL A 504 -3.63 26.44 -1.42
N VAL A 505 -3.46 26.09 -0.13
CA VAL A 505 -2.19 25.59 0.38
C VAL A 505 -2.12 24.07 0.25
N VAL A 506 -1.00 23.56 -0.25
CA VAL A 506 -0.72 22.12 -0.35
C VAL A 506 0.68 21.82 0.16
N GLY A 507 0.81 20.67 0.82
CA GLY A 507 2.07 20.14 1.27
C GLY A 507 3.01 19.77 0.13
N THR A 508 4.32 19.88 0.32
CA THR A 508 5.32 19.47 -0.69
C THR A 508 5.15 18.01 -1.09
N CYS A 509 4.61 17.15 -0.23
CA CYS A 509 4.34 15.74 -0.52
C CYS A 509 2.85 15.41 -0.55
N GLY A 510 2.03 16.41 -0.89
CA GLY A 510 0.60 16.27 -1.16
C GLY A 510 -0.28 16.36 0.08
N GLU A 511 0.23 16.87 1.20
CA GLU A 511 -0.53 17.08 2.42
C GLU A 511 -1.62 18.14 2.27
N HIS A 512 -2.78 17.86 2.85
CA HIS A 512 -3.95 18.74 2.83
C HIS A 512 -4.45 19.05 4.23
N ILE A 513 -4.94 20.27 4.40
CA ILE A 513 -5.72 20.68 5.56
C ILE A 513 -7.22 20.66 5.19
N PRO A 514 -8.13 20.32 6.12
CA PRO A 514 -9.57 20.25 5.84
C PRO A 514 -10.14 21.54 5.22
N ALA A 515 -9.70 22.70 5.70
CA ALA A 515 -10.22 23.99 5.26
C ALA A 515 -10.05 24.26 3.75
N VAL A 516 -9.00 23.74 3.11
CA VAL A 516 -8.79 23.90 1.65
C VAL A 516 -9.85 23.13 0.87
N ARG A 517 -10.25 21.94 1.35
CA ARG A 517 -11.35 21.18 0.76
C ARG A 517 -12.65 21.97 0.85
N ASP A 518 -12.96 22.49 2.02
CA ASP A 518 -14.23 23.17 2.28
C ASP A 518 -14.35 24.46 1.46
N ASP A 519 -13.26 25.24 1.35
CA ASP A 519 -13.21 26.44 0.50
C ASP A 519 -13.41 26.11 -0.97
N LEU A 520 -12.66 25.14 -1.51
CA LEU A 520 -12.77 24.78 -2.92
C LEU A 520 -14.16 24.22 -3.24
N GLN A 521 -14.73 23.42 -2.32
CA GLN A 521 -16.07 22.88 -2.48
C GLN A 521 -17.13 24.00 -2.53
N ARG A 522 -17.04 24.96 -1.61
CA ARG A 522 -17.97 26.09 -1.49
C ARG A 522 -17.82 27.09 -2.62
N MET A 523 -16.60 27.54 -2.94
CA MET A 523 -16.35 28.61 -3.92
C MET A 523 -16.65 28.17 -5.35
N LEU A 524 -16.40 26.89 -5.68
CA LEU A 524 -16.59 26.34 -7.03
C LEU A 524 -17.88 25.51 -7.20
N ASP A 525 -18.73 25.44 -6.16
CA ASP A 525 -19.95 24.62 -6.11
C ASP A 525 -19.70 23.14 -6.47
N LEU A 526 -18.60 22.56 -5.99
CA LEU A 526 -18.21 21.19 -6.35
C LEU A 526 -18.95 20.15 -5.50
N LYS A 527 -19.30 19.01 -6.10
CA LYS A 527 -19.75 17.83 -5.35
C LYS A 527 -18.56 17.22 -4.58
N PRO A 528 -18.81 16.49 -3.46
CA PRO A 528 -17.73 15.89 -2.65
C PRO A 528 -16.71 15.05 -3.43
N HIS A 529 -17.16 14.27 -4.43
CA HIS A 529 -16.25 13.47 -5.25
C HIS A 529 -15.43 14.32 -6.24
N GLN A 530 -15.95 15.47 -6.68
CA GLN A 530 -15.25 16.37 -7.61
C GLN A 530 -14.13 17.12 -6.88
N VAL A 531 -14.39 17.60 -5.65
CA VAL A 531 -13.34 18.25 -4.85
C VAL A 531 -12.25 17.24 -4.45
N GLU A 532 -12.59 16.01 -4.09
CA GLU A 532 -11.57 14.98 -3.83
C GLU A 532 -10.73 14.66 -5.08
N ALA A 533 -11.34 14.64 -6.27
CA ALA A 533 -10.61 14.45 -7.52
C ALA A 533 -9.67 15.63 -7.82
N LEU A 534 -10.07 16.87 -7.52
CA LEU A 534 -9.22 18.04 -7.63
C LEU A 534 -8.04 17.98 -6.63
N LEU A 535 -8.31 17.66 -5.36
CA LEU A 535 -7.29 17.54 -4.32
C LEU A 535 -6.27 16.43 -4.63
N GLU A 536 -6.72 15.30 -5.19
CA GLU A 536 -5.83 14.24 -5.67
C GLU A 536 -4.86 14.77 -6.72
N ARG A 537 -5.36 15.49 -7.74
CA ARG A 537 -4.53 16.01 -8.83
C ARG A 537 -3.55 17.09 -8.34
N ILE A 538 -4.00 17.94 -7.43
CA ILE A 538 -3.17 18.94 -6.74
C ILE A 538 -2.03 18.24 -5.97
N SER A 539 -2.37 17.25 -5.12
CA SER A 539 -1.36 16.50 -4.37
C SER A 539 -0.38 15.78 -5.28
N ARG A 540 -0.89 15.11 -6.33
CA ARG A 540 -0.06 14.36 -7.28
C ARG A 540 0.92 15.28 -8.01
N SER A 541 0.49 16.46 -8.41
CA SER A 541 1.35 17.45 -9.08
C SER A 541 2.42 18.00 -8.13
N ALA A 542 2.06 18.29 -6.88
CA ALA A 542 3.01 18.69 -5.85
C ALA A 542 4.08 17.60 -5.62
N VAL A 543 3.65 16.34 -5.49
CA VAL A 543 4.51 15.16 -5.27
C VAL A 543 5.46 14.92 -6.44
N ILE A 544 4.98 15.01 -7.68
CA ILE A 544 5.82 14.83 -8.88
C ILE A 544 6.89 15.93 -8.94
N GLY A 545 6.50 17.19 -8.73
CA GLY A 545 7.45 18.31 -8.71
C GLY A 545 8.48 18.20 -7.58
N THR A 546 8.04 17.79 -6.38
CA THR A 546 8.94 17.55 -5.24
C THR A 546 9.93 16.43 -5.50
N ALA A 547 9.53 15.33 -6.14
CA ALA A 547 10.46 14.27 -6.52
C ALA A 547 11.52 14.78 -7.51
N ARG A 548 11.17 15.65 -8.46
CA ARG A 548 12.14 16.30 -9.37
C ARG A 548 13.13 17.17 -8.59
N ILE A 549 12.64 18.01 -7.68
CA ILE A 549 13.48 18.87 -6.82
C ILE A 549 14.46 18.03 -5.99
N VAL A 550 13.97 16.99 -5.30
CA VAL A 550 14.80 16.13 -4.46
C VAL A 550 15.91 15.46 -5.26
N ARG A 551 15.59 14.93 -6.44
CA ARG A 551 16.58 14.28 -7.31
C ARG A 551 17.62 15.26 -7.84
N ALA A 552 17.18 16.43 -8.32
CA ALA A 552 18.08 17.46 -8.80
C ALA A 552 19.01 17.93 -7.68
N HIS A 553 18.47 18.18 -6.49
CA HIS A 553 19.23 18.59 -5.32
C HIS A 553 20.25 17.57 -4.87
N LEU A 554 19.88 16.29 -4.76
CA LEU A 554 20.82 15.25 -4.35
C LEU A 554 21.87 14.93 -5.41
N ALA A 555 21.67 15.36 -6.66
CA ALA A 555 22.65 15.27 -7.74
C ALA A 555 23.63 16.45 -7.76
N CYS A 556 23.35 17.55 -7.04
CA CYS A 556 24.33 18.61 -6.84
C CYS A 556 25.45 18.11 -5.92
N SER A 557 26.70 18.40 -6.30
CA SER A 557 27.92 18.03 -5.56
C SER A 557 28.11 18.88 -4.30
#